data_AF-A0A0W8FYI5-F1
#
_entry.id   AF-A0A0W8FYI5-F1
#
_cell.length_a   1.000
_cell.length_b   1.000
_cell.length_c   1.000
_cell.angle_alpha   90.00
_cell.angle_beta   90.00
_cell.angle_gamma   90.00
#
_symmetry.space_group_name_H-M   'P 1'
#
loop_
_entity.id
_entity.type
_entity.pdbx_description
1 polymer ?
#
loop_
_entity_poly.entity_id
_entity_poly.type
_entity_poly.pdbx_seq_one_letter_code
_entity_poly.pdbx_strand_id
1 'polypeptide(L)'
;MEHNHSHRQSYNKAFAVGISLNLIYIIVEFIYGIIANSMALIADAGHNLSDVLGLVLAWGASYLASKSPTEKRTYGFRKSTVLASLINAVILLIAVGAIAIESVKRFTAPQIIDSQIIIYVAAIGVVINAFTAYLFFAGHKKDLNIKGAFLHMAADAAVSLGVVIAAVIIGYTNLYWIDPVISLIIVFIITVGTWGLLKESVNLSLDAVPKNINIEKVRNYLFNLEGVKNVHDLHIWAMSTTETALTVHLFKPDSGYNDKFIEMINEDLKNKFEIDHATIQIETSGKCNDCNMNGNSNI
;
A
#
# COMPACT_ATOMS: atom_id res chain seq x y z
N MET A 1 -14.04 -18.26 37.84
CA MET A 1 -12.71 -17.90 37.34
C MET A 1 -12.90 -16.76 36.36
N GLU A 2 -12.18 -15.67 36.59
CA GLU A 2 -12.42 -14.33 36.08
C GLU A 2 -12.38 -14.26 34.55
N HIS A 3 -13.40 -13.64 33.97
CA HIS A 3 -13.39 -13.18 32.58
C HIS A 3 -12.48 -11.95 32.51
N ASN A 4 -11.23 -12.16 32.10
CA ASN A 4 -10.29 -11.09 31.83
C ASN A 4 -10.66 -10.44 30.48
N HIS A 5 -11.64 -9.53 30.50
CA HIS A 5 -11.90 -8.64 29.38
C HIS A 5 -10.73 -7.67 29.26
N SER A 6 -9.73 -8.03 28.44
CA SER A 6 -8.75 -7.06 27.99
C SER A 6 -9.52 -5.94 27.27
N HIS A 7 -9.67 -4.79 27.93
CA HIS A 7 -10.16 -3.57 27.31
C HIS A 7 -9.26 -3.25 26.11
N ARG A 8 -9.63 -3.70 24.90
CA ARG A 8 -9.18 -3.06 23.67
C ARG A 8 -9.76 -1.64 23.72
N GLN A 9 -8.97 -0.69 24.20
CA GLN A 9 -9.29 0.73 24.13
C GLN A 9 -9.74 1.02 22.70
N SER A 10 -11.00 1.42 22.52
CA SER A 10 -11.54 1.71 21.20
C SER A 10 -10.98 3.06 20.77
N TYR A 11 -9.90 3.04 19.99
CA TYR A 11 -9.29 4.23 19.39
C TYR A 11 -10.17 4.86 18.32
N ASN A 12 -11.36 4.31 18.05
CA ASN A 12 -12.28 4.75 17.00
C ASN A 12 -12.62 6.24 17.09
N LYS A 13 -12.76 6.80 18.30
CA LYS A 13 -12.98 8.24 18.49
C LYS A 13 -11.75 9.07 18.11
N ALA A 14 -10.55 8.63 18.48
CA ALA A 14 -9.30 9.32 18.13
C ALA A 14 -9.06 9.29 16.61
N PHE A 15 -9.31 8.16 15.96
CA PHE A 15 -9.29 8.03 14.50
C PHE A 15 -10.30 8.96 13.82
N ALA A 16 -11.56 8.98 14.27
CA ALA A 16 -12.59 9.84 13.67
C ALA A 16 -12.25 11.32 13.79
N VAL A 17 -11.74 11.76 14.96
CA VAL A 17 -11.29 13.14 15.18
C VAL A 17 -10.10 13.47 14.29
N GLY A 18 -9.06 12.61 14.28
CA GLY A 18 -7.86 12.82 13.46
C GLY A 18 -8.17 12.91 11.97
N ILE A 19 -8.96 11.98 11.43
CA ILE A 19 -9.37 11.98 10.02
C ILE A 19 -10.18 13.24 9.68
N SER A 20 -11.11 13.63 10.54
CA SER A 20 -11.96 14.81 10.30
C SER A 20 -11.14 16.10 10.32
N LEU A 21 -10.18 16.23 11.26
CA LEU A 21 -9.26 17.36 11.32
C LEU A 21 -8.36 17.43 10.09
N ASN A 22 -7.78 16.31 9.67
CA ASN A 22 -6.93 16.25 8.48
C ASN A 22 -7.71 16.59 7.20
N LEU A 23 -8.94 16.09 7.06
CA LEU A 23 -9.82 16.44 5.93
C LEU A 23 -10.08 17.95 5.82
N ILE A 24 -10.39 18.60 6.94
CA ILE A 24 -10.61 20.06 6.97
C ILE A 24 -9.30 20.78 6.66
N TYR A 25 -8.19 20.32 7.26
CA TYR A 25 -6.87 20.91 7.06
C TYR A 25 -6.42 20.87 5.60
N ILE A 26 -6.60 19.74 4.90
CA ILE A 26 -6.30 19.60 3.46
C ILE A 26 -6.96 20.70 2.62
N ILE A 27 -8.23 21.02 2.91
CA ILE A 27 -8.98 22.05 2.18
C ILE A 27 -8.36 23.43 2.43
N VAL A 28 -8.06 23.74 3.69
CA VAL A 28 -7.41 25.01 4.08
C VAL A 28 -6.05 25.12 3.39
N GLU A 29 -5.24 24.07 3.45
CA GLU A 29 -3.89 24.02 2.90
C GLU A 29 -3.89 24.23 1.38
N PHE A 30 -4.79 23.55 0.66
CA PHE A 30 -4.92 23.71 -0.78
C PHE A 30 -5.34 25.13 -1.18
N ILE A 31 -6.36 25.69 -0.51
CA ILE A 31 -6.85 27.05 -0.79
C ILE A 31 -5.76 28.09 -0.53
N TYR A 32 -5.13 28.04 0.64
CA TYR A 32 -4.09 29.00 0.99
C TYR A 32 -2.77 28.76 0.25
N GLY A 33 -2.50 27.55 -0.23
CA GLY A 33 -1.38 27.26 -1.15
C GLY A 33 -1.51 28.00 -2.47
N ILE A 34 -2.72 28.05 -3.03
CA ILE A 34 -3.01 28.83 -4.24
C ILE A 34 -2.90 30.34 -3.93
N ILE A 35 -3.55 30.81 -2.86
CA ILE A 35 -3.56 32.24 -2.49
C ILE A 35 -2.14 32.75 -2.21
N ALA A 36 -1.33 31.98 -1.48
CA ALA A 36 0.04 32.35 -1.13
C ALA A 36 1.05 32.11 -2.28
N ASN A 37 0.61 31.55 -3.40
CA ASN A 37 1.47 31.08 -4.49
C ASN A 37 2.59 30.16 -3.99
N SER A 38 2.31 29.16 -3.13
CA SER A 38 3.32 28.21 -2.64
C SER A 38 3.10 26.82 -3.20
N MET A 39 4.10 26.30 -3.92
CA MET A 39 4.06 24.91 -4.38
C MET A 39 4.32 23.94 -3.23
N ALA A 40 5.04 24.36 -2.19
CA ALA A 40 5.34 23.50 -1.05
C ALA A 40 4.06 23.18 -0.26
N LEU A 41 3.21 24.19 -0.07
CA LEU A 41 1.92 24.03 0.61
C LEU A 41 0.93 23.21 -0.26
N ILE A 42 0.93 23.42 -1.58
CA ILE A 42 0.12 22.60 -2.51
C ILE A 42 0.62 21.14 -2.52
N ALA A 43 1.93 20.91 -2.42
CA ALA A 43 2.51 19.57 -2.39
C ALA A 43 2.12 18.80 -1.13
N ASP A 44 2.19 19.44 0.04
CA ASP A 44 1.75 18.86 1.31
C ASP A 44 0.24 18.56 1.29
N ALA A 45 -0.58 19.51 0.80
CA ALA A 45 -2.02 19.28 0.60
C ALA A 45 -2.32 18.10 -0.35
N GLY A 46 -1.57 17.99 -1.44
CA GLY A 46 -1.71 16.92 -2.43
C GLY A 46 -1.36 15.55 -1.86
N HIS A 47 -0.33 15.46 -1.01
CA HIS A 47 0.02 14.24 -0.28
C HIS A 47 -1.12 13.80 0.63
N ASN A 48 -1.55 14.69 1.53
CA ASN A 48 -2.58 14.42 2.51
C ASN A 48 -3.93 14.06 1.84
N LEU A 49 -4.27 14.73 0.73
CA LEU A 49 -5.45 14.39 -0.08
C LEU A 49 -5.35 12.97 -0.65
N SER A 50 -4.18 12.56 -1.12
CA SER A 50 -4.00 11.22 -1.68
C SER A 50 -4.13 10.13 -0.63
N ASP A 51 -3.76 10.37 0.62
CA ASP A 51 -3.94 9.40 1.69
C ASP A 51 -5.43 9.18 1.98
N VAL A 52 -6.20 10.27 2.05
CA VAL A 52 -7.67 10.21 2.17
C VAL A 52 -8.28 9.48 0.97
N LEU A 53 -7.91 9.84 -0.25
CA LEU A 53 -8.43 9.17 -1.46
C LEU A 53 -8.07 7.68 -1.47
N GLY A 54 -6.84 7.34 -1.08
CA GLY A 54 -6.39 5.96 -0.95
C GLY A 54 -7.23 5.15 0.04
N LEU A 55 -7.56 5.74 1.20
CA LEU A 55 -8.46 5.11 2.17
C LEU A 55 -9.88 4.90 1.63
N VAL A 56 -10.43 5.89 0.93
CA VAL A 56 -11.77 5.79 0.31
C VAL A 56 -11.78 4.69 -0.77
N LEU A 57 -10.76 4.66 -1.63
CA LEU A 57 -10.60 3.64 -2.66
C LEU A 57 -10.43 2.25 -2.03
N ALA A 58 -9.60 2.11 -1.00
CA ALA A 58 -9.40 0.85 -0.28
C ALA A 58 -10.68 0.36 0.39
N TRP A 59 -11.45 1.26 1.03
CA TRP A 59 -12.73 0.92 1.64
C TRP A 59 -13.75 0.44 0.61
N GLY A 60 -13.91 1.20 -0.49
CA GLY A 60 -14.80 0.81 -1.59
C GLY A 60 -14.38 -0.53 -2.22
N ALA A 61 -13.07 -0.75 -2.39
CA ALA A 61 -12.54 -2.00 -2.90
C ALA A 61 -12.76 -3.18 -1.96
N SER A 62 -12.57 -2.99 -0.65
CA SER A 62 -12.85 -4.00 0.37
C SER A 62 -14.34 -4.36 0.41
N TYR A 63 -15.21 -3.36 0.29
CA TYR A 63 -16.66 -3.60 0.18
C TYR A 63 -16.98 -4.43 -1.07
N LEU A 64 -16.41 -4.09 -2.23
CA LEU A 64 -16.58 -4.87 -3.44
C LEU A 64 -16.05 -6.31 -3.28
N ALA A 65 -14.85 -6.48 -2.71
CA ALA A 65 -14.22 -7.78 -2.50
C ALA A 65 -15.04 -8.70 -1.58
N SER A 66 -15.82 -8.12 -0.65
CA SER A 66 -16.72 -8.87 0.23
C SER A 66 -17.97 -9.43 -0.46
N LYS A 67 -18.28 -8.97 -1.69
CA LYS A 67 -19.45 -9.46 -2.43
C LYS A 67 -19.24 -10.89 -2.90
N SER A 68 -20.29 -11.70 -2.79
CA SER A 68 -20.30 -13.08 -3.26
C SER A 68 -19.94 -13.18 -4.76
N PRO A 69 -19.26 -14.26 -5.17
CA PRO A 69 -19.02 -14.55 -6.57
C PRO A 69 -20.28 -14.65 -7.42
N THR A 70 -20.15 -14.39 -8.72
CA THR A 70 -21.23 -14.54 -9.71
C THR A 70 -20.76 -15.43 -10.86
N GLU A 71 -21.68 -15.88 -11.72
CA GLU A 71 -21.33 -16.71 -12.90
C GLU A 71 -20.31 -16.03 -13.84
N LYS A 72 -20.35 -14.69 -13.94
CA LYS A 72 -19.41 -13.91 -14.76
C LYS A 72 -18.14 -13.50 -14.01
N ARG A 73 -18.13 -13.63 -12.68
CA ARG A 73 -17.02 -13.29 -11.79
C ARG A 73 -16.89 -14.43 -10.77
N THR A 74 -16.31 -15.53 -11.21
CA THR A 74 -16.24 -16.80 -10.45
C THR A 74 -15.42 -16.69 -9.17
N TYR A 75 -14.46 -15.78 -9.13
CA TYR A 75 -13.75 -15.38 -7.91
C TYR A 75 -14.32 -14.13 -7.24
N GLY A 76 -15.47 -13.62 -7.69
CA GLY A 76 -16.04 -12.37 -7.22
C GLY A 76 -15.20 -11.16 -7.63
N PHE A 77 -15.13 -10.15 -6.75
CA PHE A 77 -14.43 -8.89 -7.01
C PHE A 77 -13.11 -8.77 -6.25
N ARG A 78 -12.47 -9.88 -5.85
CA ARG A 78 -11.26 -9.86 -5.00
C ARG A 78 -10.14 -8.96 -5.53
N LYS A 79 -9.93 -8.95 -6.85
CA LYS A 79 -8.97 -8.07 -7.57
C LYS A 79 -9.25 -6.57 -7.42
N SER A 80 -10.43 -6.13 -6.96
CA SER A 80 -10.74 -4.71 -6.76
C SER A 80 -9.76 -4.03 -5.80
N THR A 81 -9.28 -4.77 -4.79
CA THR A 81 -8.29 -4.29 -3.80
C THR A 81 -6.98 -3.91 -4.47
N VAL A 82 -6.46 -4.77 -5.35
CA VAL A 82 -5.26 -4.52 -6.16
C VAL A 82 -5.47 -3.33 -7.10
N LEU A 83 -6.61 -3.27 -7.79
CA LEU A 83 -6.93 -2.19 -8.71
C LEU A 83 -7.06 -0.84 -7.99
N ALA A 84 -7.62 -0.80 -6.78
CA ALA A 84 -7.70 0.41 -5.98
C ALA A 84 -6.31 0.92 -5.58
N SER A 85 -5.41 0.05 -5.14
CA SER A 85 -4.02 0.41 -4.86
C SER A 85 -3.30 0.94 -6.10
N LEU A 86 -3.51 0.31 -7.26
CA LEU A 86 -2.95 0.75 -8.54
C LEU A 86 -3.46 2.13 -8.96
N ILE A 87 -4.78 2.34 -8.92
CA ILE A 87 -5.41 3.62 -9.27
C ILE A 87 -4.91 4.72 -8.33
N ASN A 88 -4.83 4.45 -7.02
CA ASN A 88 -4.32 5.42 -6.05
C ASN A 88 -2.87 5.83 -6.37
N ALA A 89 -1.99 4.85 -6.64
CA ALA A 89 -0.61 5.13 -6.99
C ALA A 89 -0.48 5.95 -8.29
N VAL A 90 -1.31 5.68 -9.30
CA VAL A 90 -1.31 6.43 -10.56
C VAL A 90 -1.80 7.87 -10.35
N ILE A 91 -2.90 8.07 -9.62
CA ILE A 91 -3.41 9.42 -9.30
C ILE A 91 -2.34 10.24 -8.58
N LEU A 92 -1.68 9.65 -7.57
CA LEU A 92 -0.65 10.32 -6.80
C LEU A 92 0.55 10.70 -7.66
N LEU A 93 1.02 9.80 -8.54
CA LEU A 93 2.13 10.08 -9.46
C LEU A 93 1.81 11.20 -10.46
N ILE A 94 0.56 11.27 -10.94
CA ILE A 94 0.11 12.38 -11.80
C ILE A 94 0.14 13.70 -11.01
N ALA A 95 -0.38 13.71 -9.79
CA ALA A 95 -0.42 14.89 -8.93
C ALA A 95 0.99 15.43 -8.63
N VAL A 96 1.91 14.57 -8.17
CA VAL A 96 3.29 15.00 -7.87
C VAL A 96 4.06 15.36 -9.14
N GLY A 97 3.76 14.73 -10.28
CA GLY A 97 4.33 15.11 -11.57
C GLY A 97 3.94 16.53 -11.98
N ALA A 98 2.67 16.90 -11.79
CA ALA A 98 2.20 18.27 -12.04
C ALA A 98 2.89 19.29 -11.11
N ILE A 99 3.01 18.97 -9.81
CA ILE A 99 3.71 19.81 -8.83
C ILE A 99 5.19 19.95 -9.20
N ALA A 100 5.85 18.87 -9.63
CA ALA A 100 7.25 18.88 -10.04
C ALA A 100 7.49 19.82 -11.22
N ILE A 101 6.66 19.71 -12.27
CA ILE A 101 6.75 20.55 -13.47
C ILE A 101 6.62 22.03 -13.09
N GLU A 102 5.62 22.36 -12.27
CA GLU A 102 5.37 23.75 -11.88
C GLU A 102 6.44 24.29 -10.92
N SER A 103 6.97 23.45 -10.03
CA SER A 103 8.12 23.80 -9.17
C SER A 103 9.38 24.07 -10.01
N VAL A 104 9.64 23.28 -11.04
CA VAL A 104 10.79 23.50 -11.94
C VAL A 104 10.66 24.83 -12.70
N LYS A 105 9.46 25.16 -13.22
CA LYS A 105 9.23 26.44 -13.91
C LYS A 105 9.53 27.64 -13.02
N ARG A 106 9.24 27.56 -11.72
CA ARG A 106 9.45 28.64 -10.75
C ARG A 106 10.91 29.02 -10.51
N PHE A 107 11.88 28.18 -10.89
CA PHE A 107 13.29 28.59 -10.91
C PHE A 107 13.59 29.63 -11.99
N THR A 108 12.90 29.52 -13.13
CA THR A 108 13.08 30.45 -14.26
C THR A 108 12.19 31.68 -14.19
N ALA A 109 11.06 31.59 -13.48
CA ALA A 109 10.15 32.70 -13.22
C ALA A 109 9.71 32.69 -11.74
N PRO A 110 10.54 33.21 -10.82
CA PRO A 110 10.22 33.26 -9.40
C PRO A 110 8.94 34.06 -9.16
N GLN A 111 8.03 33.48 -8.39
CA GLN A 111 6.80 34.14 -7.95
C GLN A 111 7.04 34.75 -6.57
N ILE A 112 6.37 35.87 -6.29
CA ILE A 112 6.35 36.42 -4.93
C ILE A 112 5.42 35.54 -4.09
N ILE A 113 5.92 35.12 -2.95
CA ILE A 113 5.27 34.17 -2.06
C ILE A 113 4.88 34.89 -0.77
N ASP A 114 3.63 34.70 -0.32
CA ASP A 114 3.20 35.21 0.97
C ASP A 114 3.68 34.28 2.09
N SER A 115 4.90 34.54 2.56
CA SER A 115 5.53 33.76 3.63
C SER A 115 4.73 33.74 4.94
N GLN A 116 3.98 34.80 5.26
CA GLN A 116 3.21 34.85 6.51
C GLN A 116 2.05 33.87 6.47
N ILE A 117 1.31 33.83 5.35
CA ILE A 117 0.23 32.85 5.15
C ILE A 117 0.76 31.43 5.31
N ILE A 118 1.89 31.11 4.67
CA ILE A 118 2.46 29.75 4.71
C ILE A 118 2.88 29.37 6.12
N ILE A 119 3.54 30.27 6.85
CA ILE A 119 3.94 30.02 8.24
C ILE A 119 2.73 29.66 9.09
N TYR A 120 1.65 30.45 9.04
CA TYR A 120 0.47 30.18 9.86
C TYR A 120 -0.22 28.88 9.47
N VAL A 121 -0.42 28.64 8.16
CA VAL A 121 -1.14 27.45 7.68
C VAL A 121 -0.32 26.19 7.96
N ALA A 122 0.96 26.16 7.59
CA ALA A 122 1.81 24.99 7.84
C ALA A 122 2.03 24.74 9.35
N ALA A 123 2.10 25.80 10.18
CA ALA A 123 2.20 25.62 11.63
C ALA A 123 0.93 24.99 12.23
N ILE A 124 -0.26 25.33 11.72
CA ILE A 124 -1.50 24.65 12.10
C ILE A 124 -1.42 23.17 11.71
N GLY A 125 -0.90 22.85 10.52
CA GLY A 125 -0.65 21.47 10.07
C GLY A 125 0.27 20.70 11.02
N VAL A 126 1.41 21.30 11.40
CA VAL A 126 2.32 20.72 12.40
C VAL A 126 1.59 20.40 13.70
N VAL A 127 0.76 21.32 14.19
CA VAL A 127 -0.01 21.11 15.43
C VAL A 127 -1.02 19.98 15.27
N ILE A 128 -1.77 19.93 14.17
CA ILE A 128 -2.78 18.90 13.91
C ILE A 128 -2.12 17.52 13.80
N ASN A 129 -1.05 17.40 13.01
CA ASN A 129 -0.35 16.14 12.79
C ASN A 129 0.38 15.67 14.06
N ALA A 130 1.04 16.57 14.79
CA ALA A 130 1.68 16.25 16.06
C ALA A 130 0.66 15.85 17.14
N PHE A 131 -0.48 16.54 17.23
CA PHE A 131 -1.55 16.17 18.15
C PHE A 131 -2.15 14.81 17.81
N THR A 132 -2.41 14.55 16.52
CA THR A 132 -2.93 13.25 16.06
C THR A 132 -1.93 12.13 16.30
N ALA A 133 -0.64 12.36 16.04
CA ALA A 133 0.42 11.42 16.42
C ALA A 133 0.46 11.17 17.94
N TYR A 134 0.33 12.21 18.76
CA TYR A 134 0.28 12.08 20.22
C TYR A 134 -0.90 11.21 20.69
N LEU A 135 -2.09 11.34 20.07
CA LEU A 135 -3.25 10.48 20.38
C LEU A 135 -2.95 8.99 20.16
N PHE A 136 -2.11 8.67 19.17
CA PHE A 136 -1.70 7.29 18.86
C PHE A 136 -0.44 6.83 19.62
N PHE A 137 0.25 7.73 20.32
CA PHE A 137 1.49 7.43 21.02
C PHE A 137 1.31 6.40 22.14
N ALA A 138 0.17 6.34 22.84
CA ALA A 138 -0.01 5.33 23.88
C ALA A 138 -0.15 3.89 23.30
N GLY A 139 -0.67 3.77 22.07
CA GLY A 139 -0.99 2.49 21.44
C GLY A 139 0.09 1.92 20.52
N HIS A 140 1.06 2.73 20.04
CA HIS A 140 2.04 2.31 19.04
C HIS A 140 2.93 1.12 19.45
N LYS A 141 3.10 0.86 20.76
CA LYS A 141 3.89 -0.28 21.25
C LYS A 141 3.14 -1.61 21.23
N LYS A 142 1.81 -1.57 21.18
CA LYS A 142 0.94 -2.74 21.37
C LYS A 142 0.25 -3.18 20.08
N ASP A 143 0.16 -2.30 19.10
CA ASP A 143 -0.58 -2.56 17.86
C ASP A 143 0.19 -1.98 16.66
N LEU A 144 0.48 -2.83 15.67
CA LEU A 144 1.19 -2.45 14.45
C LEU A 144 0.40 -1.45 13.61
N ASN A 145 -0.94 -1.51 13.62
CA ASN A 145 -1.77 -0.56 12.90
C ASN A 145 -1.68 0.83 13.55
N ILE A 146 -1.70 0.89 14.89
CA ILE A 146 -1.51 2.15 15.63
C ILE A 146 -0.09 2.68 15.43
N LYS A 147 0.90 1.79 15.39
CA LYS A 147 2.29 2.17 15.08
C LYS A 147 2.41 2.78 13.70
N GLY A 148 1.76 2.18 12.69
CA GLY A 148 1.71 2.71 11.33
C GLY A 148 1.09 4.11 11.28
N ALA A 149 -0.10 4.27 11.86
CA ALA A 149 -0.77 5.57 11.95
C ALA A 149 0.08 6.63 12.68
N PHE A 150 0.71 6.27 13.81
CA PHE A 150 1.62 7.16 14.53
C PHE A 150 2.80 7.62 13.67
N LEU A 151 3.50 6.68 13.01
CA LEU A 151 4.68 7.00 12.21
C LEU A 151 4.34 7.86 10.99
N HIS A 152 3.19 7.61 10.36
CA HIS A 152 2.71 8.43 9.25
C HIS A 152 2.41 9.86 9.69
N MET A 153 1.58 10.05 10.74
CA MET A 153 1.28 11.39 11.26
C MET A 153 2.52 12.15 11.74
N ALA A 154 3.51 11.43 12.30
CA ALA A 154 4.78 12.02 12.70
C ALA A 154 5.64 12.45 11.49
N ALA A 155 5.61 11.68 10.40
CA ALA A 155 6.27 12.05 9.15
C ALA A 155 5.63 13.29 8.52
N ASP A 156 4.30 13.35 8.48
CA ASP A 156 3.56 14.50 7.94
C ASP A 156 3.84 15.76 8.77
N ALA A 157 3.87 15.65 10.10
CA ALA A 157 4.27 16.75 10.98
C ALA A 157 5.70 17.25 10.68
N ALA A 158 6.63 16.34 10.36
CA ALA A 158 8.00 16.68 10.01
C ALA A 158 8.08 17.38 8.64
N VAL A 159 7.28 16.95 7.66
CA VAL A 159 7.16 17.60 6.35
C VAL A 159 6.62 19.02 6.51
N SER A 160 5.47 19.19 7.20
CA SER A 160 4.89 20.52 7.43
C SER A 160 5.84 21.43 8.23
N LEU A 161 6.62 20.88 9.17
CA LEU A 161 7.65 21.65 9.89
C LEU A 161 8.76 22.13 8.94
N GLY A 162 9.17 21.29 7.99
CA GLY A 162 10.09 21.69 6.92
C GLY A 162 9.56 22.87 6.11
N VAL A 163 8.26 22.86 5.78
CA VAL A 163 7.58 23.97 5.09
C VAL A 163 7.57 25.24 5.93
N VAL A 164 7.28 25.16 7.24
CA VAL A 164 7.36 26.31 8.16
C VAL A 164 8.76 26.91 8.19
N ILE A 165 9.79 26.07 8.37
CA ILE A 165 11.18 26.53 8.42
C ILE A 165 11.57 27.23 7.10
N ALA A 166 11.17 26.65 5.96
CA ALA A 166 11.41 27.24 4.66
C ALA A 166 10.72 28.61 4.52
N ALA A 167 9.46 28.72 4.91
CA ALA A 167 8.71 29.97 4.83
C ALA A 167 9.28 31.07 5.73
N VAL A 168 9.74 30.71 6.94
CA VAL A 168 10.47 31.63 7.83
C VAL A 168 11.74 32.16 7.14
N ILE A 169 12.54 31.28 6.53
CA ILE A 169 13.76 31.69 5.82
C ILE A 169 13.41 32.59 4.62
N ILE A 170 12.39 32.25 3.84
CA ILE A 170 11.92 33.07 2.71
C ILE A 170 11.49 34.46 3.20
N GLY A 171 10.74 34.54 4.31
CA GLY A 171 10.27 35.80 4.86
C GLY A 171 11.40 36.75 5.29
N TYR A 172 12.51 36.22 5.82
CA TYR A 172 13.66 37.04 6.20
C TYR A 172 14.61 37.36 5.05
N THR A 173 14.76 36.45 4.08
CA THR A 173 15.81 36.56 3.05
C THR A 173 15.27 36.98 1.68
N ASN A 174 13.96 36.95 1.47
CA ASN A 174 13.30 37.11 0.17
C ASN A 174 13.79 36.13 -0.91
N LEU A 175 14.35 34.98 -0.51
CA LEU A 175 14.84 33.94 -1.42
C LEU A 175 13.70 33.03 -1.87
N TYR A 176 12.89 33.48 -2.82
CA TYR A 176 11.71 32.74 -3.29
C TYR A 176 12.02 31.40 -3.98
N TRP A 177 13.27 31.15 -4.39
CA TRP A 177 13.69 29.87 -4.97
C TRP A 177 13.71 28.72 -3.94
N ILE A 178 13.63 29.02 -2.65
CA ILE A 178 13.57 28.00 -1.60
C ILE A 178 12.27 27.19 -1.69
N ASP A 179 11.13 27.83 -2.00
CA ASP A 179 9.83 27.15 -2.14
C ASP A 179 9.85 26.03 -3.19
N PRO A 180 10.31 26.24 -4.44
CA PRO A 180 10.39 25.15 -5.42
C PRO A 180 11.40 24.07 -5.04
N VAL A 181 12.47 24.39 -4.30
CA VAL A 181 13.39 23.36 -3.77
C VAL A 181 12.70 22.47 -2.75
N ILE A 182 12.00 23.06 -1.79
CA ILE A 182 11.27 22.32 -0.75
C ILE A 182 10.14 21.50 -1.38
N SER A 183 9.43 22.09 -2.35
CA SER A 183 8.41 21.39 -3.14
C SER A 183 8.97 20.15 -3.83
N LEU A 184 10.15 20.25 -4.46
CA LEU A 184 10.81 19.12 -5.11
C LEU A 184 11.29 18.07 -4.12
N ILE A 185 11.72 18.47 -2.92
CA ILE A 185 12.06 17.52 -1.84
C ILE A 185 10.81 16.74 -1.42
N ILE A 186 9.68 17.42 -1.21
CA ILE A 186 8.40 16.78 -0.86
C ILE A 186 7.95 15.83 -1.98
N VAL A 187 7.97 16.30 -3.23
CA VAL A 187 7.69 15.47 -4.41
C VAL A 187 8.57 14.22 -4.45
N PHE A 188 9.87 14.35 -4.17
CA PHE A 188 10.80 13.23 -4.17
C PHE A 188 10.44 12.20 -3.10
N ILE A 189 10.17 12.65 -1.86
CA ILE A 189 9.75 11.78 -0.75
C ILE A 189 8.48 11.00 -1.12
N ILE A 190 7.45 11.71 -1.61
CA ILE A 190 6.18 11.09 -2.01
C ILE A 190 6.39 10.09 -3.16
N THR A 191 7.18 10.46 -4.17
CA THR A 191 7.45 9.62 -5.34
C THR A 191 8.14 8.31 -4.95
N VAL A 192 9.15 8.36 -4.07
CA VAL A 192 9.85 7.16 -3.58
C VAL A 192 8.89 6.24 -2.83
N GLY A 193 8.04 6.78 -1.95
CA GLY A 193 7.03 6.00 -1.23
C GLY A 193 6.01 5.36 -2.17
N THR A 194 5.53 6.14 -3.15
CA THR A 194 4.49 5.71 -4.11
C THR A 194 5.01 4.69 -5.11
N TRP A 195 6.29 4.77 -5.50
CA TRP A 195 6.89 3.87 -6.48
C TRP A 195 6.85 2.40 -6.04
N GLY A 196 7.07 2.15 -4.74
CA GLY A 196 6.94 0.82 -4.15
C GLY A 196 5.52 0.26 -4.30
N LEU A 197 4.52 1.07 -3.96
CA LEU A 197 3.10 0.73 -4.08
C LEU A 197 2.68 0.49 -5.54
N LEU A 198 3.14 1.34 -6.46
CA LEU A 198 2.86 1.18 -7.90
C LEU A 198 3.40 -0.17 -8.40
N LYS A 199 4.69 -0.43 -8.20
CA LYS A 199 5.35 -1.65 -8.68
C LYS A 199 4.67 -2.90 -8.13
N GLU A 200 4.32 -2.88 -6.85
CA GLU A 200 3.61 -3.99 -6.22
C GLU A 200 2.21 -4.18 -6.79
N SER A 201 1.43 -3.10 -6.94
CA SER A 201 0.08 -3.18 -7.49
C SER A 201 0.07 -3.64 -8.95
N VAL A 202 1.05 -3.21 -9.76
CA VAL A 202 1.24 -3.70 -11.14
C VAL A 202 1.57 -5.20 -11.14
N ASN A 203 2.52 -5.64 -10.31
CA ASN A 203 2.89 -7.04 -10.20
C ASN A 203 1.68 -7.92 -9.80
N LEU A 204 0.92 -7.52 -8.77
CA LEU A 204 -0.28 -8.25 -8.34
C LEU A 204 -1.39 -8.21 -9.41
N SER A 205 -1.47 -7.15 -10.21
CA SER A 205 -2.43 -7.06 -11.32
C SER A 205 -2.10 -8.04 -12.44
N LEU A 206 -0.80 -8.24 -12.69
CA LEU A 206 -0.24 -9.15 -13.70
C LEU A 206 -0.03 -10.59 -13.21
N ASP A 207 -0.67 -10.97 -12.09
CA ASP A 207 -0.61 -12.33 -11.53
C ASP A 207 0.81 -12.79 -11.13
N ALA A 208 1.69 -11.85 -10.77
CA ALA A 208 2.98 -12.19 -10.19
C ALA A 208 2.84 -12.85 -8.81
N VAL A 209 3.83 -13.67 -8.44
CA VAL A 209 3.91 -14.29 -7.11
C VAL A 209 3.96 -13.19 -6.03
N PRO A 210 3.09 -13.23 -5.01
CA PRO A 210 3.11 -12.28 -3.89
C PRO A 210 4.47 -12.24 -3.18
N LYS A 211 4.92 -11.06 -2.74
CA LYS A 211 6.25 -10.86 -2.13
C LYS A 211 6.47 -11.66 -0.84
N ASN A 212 5.41 -11.96 -0.09
CA ASN A 212 5.44 -12.77 1.14
C ASN A 212 5.65 -14.26 0.85
N ILE A 213 5.47 -14.71 -0.40
CA ILE A 213 5.55 -16.13 -0.76
C ILE A 213 6.89 -16.45 -1.40
N ASN A 214 7.55 -17.46 -0.84
CA ASN A 214 8.74 -18.05 -1.42
C ASN A 214 8.35 -19.31 -2.21
N ILE A 215 8.29 -19.18 -3.54
CA ILE A 215 7.90 -20.27 -4.45
C ILE A 215 8.78 -21.52 -4.30
N GLU A 216 10.08 -21.37 -4.00
CA GLU A 216 10.98 -22.51 -3.79
C GLU A 216 10.64 -23.27 -2.51
N LYS A 217 10.25 -22.57 -1.44
CA LYS A 217 9.79 -23.24 -0.20
C LYS A 217 8.50 -24.03 -0.44
N VAL A 218 7.56 -23.47 -1.19
CA VAL A 218 6.31 -24.16 -1.56
C VAL A 218 6.61 -25.39 -2.41
N ARG A 219 7.46 -25.24 -3.45
CA ARG A 219 7.88 -26.36 -4.31
C ARG A 219 8.55 -27.47 -3.51
N ASN A 220 9.51 -27.13 -2.65
CA ASN A 220 10.23 -28.10 -1.83
C ASN A 220 9.30 -28.81 -0.85
N TYR A 221 8.33 -28.12 -0.27
CA TYR A 221 7.32 -28.74 0.59
C TYR A 221 6.51 -29.77 -0.20
N LEU A 222 5.96 -29.39 -1.36
CA LEU A 222 5.16 -30.28 -2.20
C LEU A 222 5.95 -31.49 -2.71
N PHE A 223 7.23 -31.29 -3.05
CA PHE A 223 8.11 -32.37 -3.52
C PHE A 223 8.44 -33.38 -2.43
N ASN A 224 8.51 -32.96 -1.17
CA ASN A 224 8.83 -33.83 -0.04
C ASN A 224 7.62 -34.59 0.53
N LEU A 225 6.43 -34.42 -0.06
CA LEU A 225 5.24 -35.19 0.32
C LEU A 225 5.41 -36.67 -0.04
N GLU A 226 4.89 -37.55 0.80
CA GLU A 226 5.04 -38.99 0.63
C GLU A 226 4.45 -39.48 -0.72
N GLY A 227 5.27 -40.21 -1.48
CA GLY A 227 4.90 -40.76 -2.78
C GLY A 227 4.96 -39.77 -3.95
N VAL A 228 5.17 -38.47 -3.72
CA VAL A 228 5.37 -37.48 -4.79
C VAL A 228 6.76 -37.68 -5.38
N LYS A 229 6.83 -37.84 -6.71
CA LYS A 229 8.10 -38.00 -7.45
C LYS A 229 8.47 -36.78 -8.27
N ASN A 230 7.51 -35.92 -8.59
CA ASN A 230 7.76 -34.68 -9.31
C ASN A 230 6.67 -33.64 -9.02
N VAL A 231 7.04 -32.35 -9.09
CA VAL A 231 6.14 -31.19 -8.97
C VAL A 231 6.37 -30.32 -10.19
N HIS A 232 5.33 -30.08 -10.98
CA HIS A 232 5.41 -29.24 -12.17
C HIS A 232 4.15 -28.39 -12.35
N ASP A 233 4.15 -27.48 -13.33
CA ASP A 233 3.07 -26.52 -13.57
C ASP A 233 2.62 -25.77 -12.30
N LEU A 234 3.59 -25.39 -11.45
CA LEU A 234 3.35 -24.64 -10.22
C LEU A 234 3.16 -23.16 -10.56
N HIS A 235 1.93 -22.68 -10.47
CA HIS A 235 1.57 -21.26 -10.59
C HIS A 235 1.04 -20.76 -9.27
N ILE A 236 1.46 -19.56 -8.87
CA ILE A 236 1.03 -18.90 -7.64
C ILE A 236 0.77 -17.44 -7.98
N TRP A 237 -0.43 -16.94 -7.66
CA TRP A 237 -0.81 -15.57 -7.96
C TRP A 237 -1.71 -14.96 -6.89
N ALA A 238 -1.73 -13.63 -6.83
CA ALA A 238 -2.63 -12.90 -5.96
C ALA A 238 -4.06 -12.81 -6.51
N MET A 239 -5.03 -13.23 -5.72
CA MET A 239 -6.45 -12.96 -5.98
C MET A 239 -6.89 -11.58 -5.47
N SER A 240 -6.28 -11.13 -4.37
CA SER A 240 -6.47 -9.80 -3.77
C SER A 240 -5.16 -9.33 -3.15
N THR A 241 -5.18 -8.21 -2.42
CA THR A 241 -4.02 -7.78 -1.62
C THR A 241 -3.72 -8.69 -0.44
N THR A 242 -4.61 -9.63 -0.09
CA THR A 242 -4.47 -10.50 1.09
C THR A 242 -4.70 -11.97 0.82
N GLU A 243 -5.28 -12.34 -0.33
CA GLU A 243 -5.60 -13.72 -0.66
C GLU A 243 -4.78 -14.20 -1.85
N THR A 244 -4.23 -15.40 -1.72
CA THR A 244 -3.39 -16.05 -2.74
C THR A 244 -4.04 -17.30 -3.27
N ALA A 245 -3.91 -17.52 -4.58
CA ALA A 245 -4.25 -18.78 -5.23
C ALA A 245 -3.01 -19.51 -5.77
N LEU A 246 -3.15 -20.83 -5.87
CA LEU A 246 -2.14 -21.74 -6.38
C LEU A 246 -2.79 -22.80 -7.29
N THR A 247 -2.12 -23.14 -8.39
CA THR A 247 -2.36 -24.36 -9.16
C THR A 247 -1.07 -25.15 -9.27
N VAL A 248 -1.16 -26.48 -9.15
CA VAL A 248 0.02 -27.34 -9.25
C VAL A 248 -0.32 -28.74 -9.74
N HIS A 249 0.61 -29.35 -10.46
CA HIS A 249 0.56 -30.76 -10.83
C HIS A 249 1.55 -31.56 -9.98
N LEU A 250 1.03 -32.60 -9.32
CA LEU A 250 1.81 -33.54 -8.51
C LEU A 250 1.86 -34.90 -9.20
N PHE A 251 3.06 -35.32 -9.61
CA PHE A 251 3.26 -36.66 -10.12
C PHE A 251 3.44 -37.63 -8.94
N LYS A 252 2.42 -38.46 -8.71
CA LYS A 252 2.35 -39.46 -7.64
C LYS A 252 1.92 -40.80 -8.26
N PRO A 253 2.88 -41.66 -8.67
CA PRO A 253 2.59 -42.94 -9.33
C PRO A 253 1.76 -43.89 -8.48
N ASP A 254 1.89 -43.79 -7.15
CA ASP A 254 1.20 -44.66 -6.21
C ASP A 254 -0.27 -44.26 -6.10
N SER A 255 -1.19 -45.18 -6.42
CA SER A 255 -2.64 -45.01 -6.45
C SER A 255 -3.31 -44.74 -5.09
N GLY A 256 -2.53 -44.59 -4.02
CA GLY A 256 -3.00 -44.36 -2.67
C GLY A 256 -3.36 -42.90 -2.33
N TYR A 257 -3.60 -42.03 -3.31
CA TYR A 257 -4.13 -40.70 -2.98
C TYR A 257 -5.62 -40.81 -2.66
N ASN A 258 -6.04 -40.08 -1.64
CA ASN A 258 -7.43 -39.97 -1.23
C ASN A 258 -7.73 -38.51 -0.90
N ASP A 259 -9.00 -38.21 -0.64
CA ASP A 259 -9.43 -36.84 -0.31
C ASP A 259 -8.67 -36.29 0.91
N LYS A 260 -8.29 -37.13 1.87
CA LYS A 260 -7.50 -36.73 3.05
C LYS A 260 -6.11 -36.22 2.69
N PHE A 261 -5.48 -36.77 1.66
CA PHE A 261 -4.19 -36.28 1.18
C PHE A 261 -4.31 -34.86 0.62
N ILE A 262 -5.35 -34.59 -0.17
CA ILE A 262 -5.61 -33.26 -0.75
C ILE A 262 -5.99 -32.26 0.36
N GLU A 263 -6.84 -32.67 1.30
CA GLU A 263 -7.25 -31.84 2.45
C GLU A 263 -6.04 -31.44 3.31
N MET A 264 -5.16 -32.39 3.64
CA MET A 264 -3.91 -32.13 4.35
C MET A 264 -3.04 -31.11 3.62
N ILE A 265 -2.88 -31.23 2.30
CA ILE A 265 -2.08 -30.27 1.52
C ILE A 265 -2.72 -28.89 1.54
N ASN A 266 -4.04 -28.79 1.36
CA ASN A 266 -4.76 -27.52 1.39
C ASN A 266 -4.64 -26.83 2.76
N GLU A 267 -4.76 -27.57 3.86
CA GLU A 267 -4.55 -27.02 5.21
C GLU A 267 -3.12 -26.54 5.42
N ASP A 268 -2.13 -27.31 4.97
CA ASP A 268 -0.72 -26.92 5.08
C ASP A 268 -0.38 -25.71 4.21
N LEU A 269 -0.89 -25.64 2.98
CA LEU A 269 -0.72 -24.49 2.10
C LEU A 269 -1.33 -23.22 2.71
N LYS A 270 -2.50 -23.33 3.32
CA LYS A 270 -3.15 -22.21 4.01
C LYS A 270 -2.38 -21.78 5.26
N ASN A 271 -2.05 -22.71 6.14
CA ASN A 271 -1.49 -22.40 7.46
C ASN A 271 0.01 -22.06 7.42
N LYS A 272 0.79 -22.69 6.54
CA LYS A 272 2.25 -22.51 6.47
C LYS A 272 2.69 -21.49 5.42
N PHE A 273 1.90 -21.30 4.37
CA PHE A 273 2.29 -20.50 3.20
C PHE A 273 1.31 -19.37 2.85
N GLU A 274 0.23 -19.20 3.61
CA GLU A 274 -0.79 -18.16 3.38
C GLU A 274 -1.42 -18.26 1.97
N ILE A 275 -1.68 -19.49 1.51
CA ILE A 275 -2.33 -19.79 0.24
C ILE A 275 -3.77 -20.24 0.51
N ASP A 276 -4.73 -19.39 0.20
CA ASP A 276 -6.16 -19.58 0.54
C ASP A 276 -6.88 -20.53 -0.42
N HIS A 277 -6.48 -20.50 -1.70
CA HIS A 277 -7.14 -21.24 -2.77
C HIS A 277 -6.13 -22.07 -3.54
N ALA A 278 -6.12 -23.39 -3.32
CA ALA A 278 -5.24 -24.30 -4.04
C ALA A 278 -6.03 -25.28 -4.90
N THR A 279 -5.62 -25.44 -6.16
CA THR A 279 -6.07 -26.49 -7.06
C THR A 279 -4.90 -27.43 -7.33
N ILE A 280 -5.07 -28.71 -6.99
CA ILE A 280 -4.01 -29.71 -7.08
C ILE A 280 -4.45 -30.79 -8.06
N GLN A 281 -3.72 -30.93 -9.17
CA GLN A 281 -3.89 -32.02 -10.11
C GLN A 281 -2.94 -33.16 -9.76
N ILE A 282 -3.45 -34.37 -9.57
CA ILE A 282 -2.63 -35.55 -9.27
C ILE A 282 -2.50 -36.41 -10.53
N GLU A 283 -1.27 -36.74 -10.90
CA GLU A 283 -0.94 -37.54 -12.07
C GLU A 283 -0.28 -38.85 -11.66
N THR A 284 -0.80 -39.97 -12.17
CA THR A 284 -0.30 -41.33 -11.84
C THR A 284 0.51 -41.97 -12.95
N SER A 285 0.32 -41.52 -14.19
CA SER A 285 1.03 -42.03 -15.37
C SER A 285 1.99 -40.97 -15.86
N GLY A 286 3.30 -41.27 -15.84
CA GLY A 286 4.40 -40.34 -16.11
C GLY A 286 4.55 -39.90 -17.57
N LYS A 287 3.44 -39.69 -18.28
CA LYS A 287 3.41 -39.28 -19.70
C LYS A 287 3.42 -37.74 -19.89
N CYS A 288 3.67 -36.93 -18.87
CA CYS A 288 3.91 -35.48 -19.04
C CYS A 288 5.36 -35.27 -19.49
N ASN A 289 5.67 -35.53 -20.76
CA ASN A 289 6.98 -35.22 -21.34
C ASN A 289 7.11 -33.75 -21.80
N ASP A 290 6.02 -32.96 -21.80
CA ASP A 290 5.98 -31.62 -22.42
C ASP A 290 5.47 -30.49 -21.51
N CYS A 291 5.42 -30.69 -20.19
CA CYS A 291 4.84 -29.74 -19.25
C CYS A 291 5.87 -28.66 -18.80
N ASN A 292 6.77 -28.29 -19.71
CA ASN A 292 7.79 -27.24 -19.56
C ASN A 292 7.31 -25.97 -20.30
N MET A 293 6.65 -25.06 -19.59
CA MET A 293 6.62 -23.65 -20.00
C MET A 293 7.92 -22.90 -19.62
N ASN A 294 8.97 -23.63 -19.24
CA ASN A 294 10.31 -23.09 -19.06
C ASN A 294 11.13 -23.32 -20.34
N GLY A 295 10.95 -22.44 -21.32
CA GLY A 295 12.03 -22.15 -22.25
C GLY A 295 13.19 -21.53 -21.48
N ASN A 296 14.33 -22.23 -21.41
CA ASN A 296 15.67 -21.75 -21.07
C ASN A 296 15.77 -20.37 -20.39
N SER A 297 15.96 -20.35 -19.07
CA SER A 297 16.57 -19.22 -18.37
C SER A 297 18.04 -19.52 -18.04
N ASN A 298 18.85 -19.59 -19.09
CA ASN A 298 20.28 -19.29 -19.05
C ASN A 298 20.49 -17.98 -19.80
N ILE A 299 20.34 -16.82 -19.12
CA ILE A 299 21.10 -15.57 -19.30
C ILE A 299 21.01 -14.81 -17.98
#